data_AF-A0A5K0VPB5-F1
#
_entry.id   AF-A0A5K0VPB5-F1
#
_cell.length_a   1.000
_cell.length_b   1.000
_cell.length_c   1.000
_cell.angle_alpha   90.00
_cell.angle_beta   90.00
_cell.angle_gamma   90.00
#
_symmetry.space_group_name_H-M   'P 1'
#
loop_
_entity.id
_entity.type
_entity.pdbx_description
1 polymer ?
#
loop_
_entity_poly.entity_id
_entity_poly.type
_entity_poly.pdbx_seq_one_letter_code
_entity_poly.pdbx_strand_id
1 'polypeptide(L)' 'DLSPAQALDLVCSQDHLLIDIRSEKDKNKAGIPRLPSSAKNKLISVP' A
#
# COMPACT_ATOMS: atom_id res chain seq x y z
N ASP A 1 -9.15 12.34 7.89
CA ASP A 1 -8.35 12.39 6.66
C ASP A 1 -6.89 12.15 6.93
N LEU A 2 -6.24 11.33 6.10
CA LEU A 2 -4.82 11.03 6.19
C LEU A 2 -4.25 11.19 4.78
N SER A 3 -3.24 12.05 4.61
CA SER A 3 -2.69 12.31 3.27
C SER A 3 -1.90 11.10 2.77
N PRO A 4 -1.78 10.88 1.44
CA PRO A 4 -0.99 9.80 0.89
C PRO A 4 0.48 9.79 1.37
N ALA A 5 1.05 10.98 1.59
CA ALA A 5 2.40 11.12 2.11
C ALA A 5 2.51 10.66 3.57
N GLN A 6 1.54 11.02 4.41
CA GLN A 6 1.49 10.57 5.80
C GLN A 6 1.24 9.06 5.91
N ALA A 7 0.40 8.49 5.03
CA ALA A 7 0.15 7.04 5.00
C ALA A 7 1.42 6.28 4.62
N LEU A 8 2.16 6.77 3.62
CA LEU A 8 3.43 6.19 3.22
C LEU A 8 4.47 6.27 4.34
N ASP A 9 4.55 7.41 5.03
CA ASP A 9 5.49 7.61 6.13
C ASP A 9 5.24 6.62 7.28
N LEU A 10 3.97 6.36 7.62
CA LEU A 10 3.60 5.37 8.63
C LEU A 10 3.97 3.93 8.25
N VAL A 11 3.77 3.55 6.99
CA VAL A 11 4.14 2.22 6.46
C VAL A 11 5.67 2.08 6.37
N CYS A 12 6.38 3.16 6.06
CA CYS A 12 7.83 3.15 5.94
C CYS A 12 8.51 3.14 7.32
N SER A 13 8.05 3.96 8.26
CA SER A 13 8.69 4.20 9.56
C SER A 13 8.35 3.16 10.63
N GLN A 14 7.19 2.50 10.58
CA GLN A 14 6.76 1.59 11.66
C GLN A 14 6.17 0.27 11.12
N ASP A 15 5.94 -0.71 12.00
CA ASP A 15 5.39 -2.07 11.75
C ASP A 15 3.92 -2.07 11.27
N HIS A 16 3.60 -1.23 10.29
CA HIS A 16 2.27 -1.15 9.69
C HIS A 16 2.27 -1.87 8.35
N LEU A 17 1.28 -2.76 8.18
CA LEU A 17 1.01 -3.45 6.93
C LEU A 17 -0.03 -2.69 6.13
N LEU A 18 0.22 -2.50 4.84
CA LEU A 18 -0.76 -1.96 3.91
C LEU A 18 -1.55 -3.14 3.35
N ILE A 19 -2.82 -3.26 3.72
CA ILE A 19 -3.70 -4.34 3.22
C ILE A 19 -4.56 -3.76 2.10
N ASP A 20 -4.33 -4.24 0.88
CA ASP A 20 -5.14 -3.86 -0.27
C ASP A 20 -6.39 -4.76 -0.35
N ILE A 21 -7.50 -4.25 0.16
CA ILE A 21 -8.83 -4.90 0.14
C ILE A 21 -9.63 -4.62 -1.14
N ARG A 22 -9.06 -3.88 -2.11
CA ARG A 22 -9.77 -3.58 -3.36
C ARG A 22 -9.93 -4.85 -4.18
N SER A 23 -11.05 -4.98 -4.86
CA SER A 23 -11.32 -6.06 -5.81
C SER A 23 -10.21 -6.14 -6.88
N GLU A 24 -9.89 -7.35 -7.36
CA GLU A 24 -8.86 -7.55 -8.39
C GLU A 24 -9.04 -6.65 -9.63
N LYS A 25 -10.29 -6.36 -10.00
CA LYS A 25 -10.65 -5.45 -11.10
C LYS A 25 -10.09 -4.03 -10.91
N ASP A 26 -10.13 -3.52 -9.69
CA ASP A 26 -9.63 -2.17 -9.35
C ASP A 26 -8.11 -2.15 -9.22
N LYS A 27 -7.52 -3.26 -8.74
CA LYS A 27 -6.06 -3.45 -8.72
C LYS A 27 -5.46 -3.45 -10.13
N ASN A 28 -6.14 -4.11 -11.08
CA ASN A 28 -5.68 -4.18 -12.47
C ASN A 28 -5.79 -2.82 -13.19
N LYS A 29 -6.82 -2.03 -12.86
CA LYS A 29 -7.02 -0.70 -13.45
C LYS A 29 -6.06 0.36 -12.90
N ALA A 30 -5.80 0.32 -11.59
CA ALA A 30 -4.96 1.32 -10.92
C ALA A 30 -3.46 0.99 -10.97
N GLY A 31 -3.11 -0.26 -11.27
CA GLY A 31 -1.73 -0.74 -11.26
C GLY A 31 -1.16 -0.92 -9.85
N ILE A 32 0.01 -1.55 -9.76
CA ILE A 32 0.69 -1.81 -8.50
C ILE A 32 1.32 -0.48 -8.03
N PRO A 33 1.00 0.04 -6.83
CA PRO A 33 1.60 1.26 -6.33
C PRO A 33 3.13 1.08 -6.23
N ARG A 34 3.88 1.99 -6.87
CA ARG A 34 5.34 2.05 -6.76
C ARG A 34 5.72 2.55 -5.38
N LEU A 35 5.87 1.63 -4.45
CA LEU A 35 6.36 1.89 -3.11
C LEU A 35 7.90 1.85 -3.09
N PRO A 36 8.56 2.66 -2.25
CA PRO A 36 9.97 2.51 -1.96
C PRO A 36 10.26 1.11 -1.41
N SER A 37 11.49 0.62 -1.61
CA SER A 37 11.94 -0.73 -1.25
C SER A 37 11.59 -1.13 0.19
N SER A 38 11.63 -0.19 1.12
CA SER A 38 11.27 -0.39 2.54
C SER A 38 9.79 -0.66 2.80
N ALA A 39 8.89 -0.16 1.94
CA ALA A 39 7.43 -0.31 2.08
C ALA A 39 6.86 -1.41 1.17
N LYS A 40 7.60 -1.82 0.13
CA LYS A 40 7.14 -2.84 -0.84
C LYS A 40 6.87 -4.20 -0.19
N ASN A 41 7.67 -4.60 0.80
CA ASN A 41 7.48 -5.86 1.53
C ASN A 41 6.34 -5.84 2.55
N LYS A 42 5.74 -4.67 2.79
CA LYS A 42 4.64 -4.49 3.75
C LYS A 42 3.26 -4.39 3.09
N LEU A 43 3.19 -4.55 1.77
CA LEU A 43 1.93 -4.57 1.02
C LEU A 43 1.39 -6.00 0.91
N ILE A 44 0.22 -6.26 1.49
CA ILE A 44 -0.49 -7.53 1.36
C ILE A 44 -1.72 -7.29 0.49
N SER A 45 -1.77 -7.95 -0.66
CA SER A 45 -2.94 -7.96 -1.53
C SER A 45 -3.82 -9.16 -1.20
N VAL A 46 -5.04 -8.90 -0.76
CA VAL A 46 -6.07 -9.94 -0.54
C VAL A 46 -6.85 -10.13 -1.85
N PRO A 47 -7.20 -11.35 -2.28
CA PRO A 47 -7.99 -11.57 -3.50
C PRO A 47 -9.37 -10.89 -3.45
#